data_AF-A0A5E4XNX1-F1
#
_entry.id   AF-A0A5E4XNX1-F1
#
_cell.length_a   1.000
_cell.length_b   1.000
_cell.length_c   1.000
_cell.angle_alpha   90.00
_cell.angle_beta   90.00
_cell.angle_gamma   90.00
#
_symmetry.space_group_name_H-M   'P 1'
#
loop_
_entity.id
_entity.type
_entity.pdbx_description
1 polymer ?
#
loop_
_entity_poly.entity_id
_entity_poly.type
_entity_poly.pdbx_seq_one_letter_code
_entity_poly.pdbx_strand_id
1 'polypeptide(L)'
;MKRGWGLGGVLTSALLLAACTLPGVTTDKTLSAVGYLPPTTGEIPLKTGPTAQTFDYPVMFGTTRKALPAGAGFSDDRDEALHYGRVFVTIPKNHRTGSLGSTLGTVMGTDPKLTVSRFESVQSEAQFLALAQRALQPVTGPENGYVVVFIHGYNNSFNAAALRAAQLGADLDIPANNMFMFSWAARSDVIKYTFDEATVDASEVYFRSFLNTVAQAAHGRKIHIVAHSMGNRALLRVIASGVNAVSSDRGIRFGQIILAAADVDRDLFAQLGPNYLKVADRTTVYLSPYDFAVAASSHVHDYPRVGCGTAPQVIVPGIDNVVSNLPDDFPSHAYFAETLPLLTDIKNLMLRNTPARSGDKWRWANGYWTVGGDANSAKVVCRTRNTLMPAAR
;
A
#
# COMPACT_ATOMS: atom_id res chain seq x y z
N MET A 1 -32.57 43.99 -83.93
CA MET A 1 -32.56 42.73 -83.14
C MET A 1 -33.57 42.84 -82.01
N LYS A 2 -34.23 41.73 -81.67
CA LYS A 2 -35.54 41.61 -81.01
C LYS A 2 -35.53 41.80 -79.48
N ARG A 3 -36.73 42.16 -78.98
CA ARG A 3 -37.27 42.10 -77.61
C ARG A 3 -37.18 40.70 -76.97
N GLY A 4 -37.33 40.63 -75.64
CA GLY A 4 -37.95 39.45 -74.97
C GLY A 4 -37.72 39.33 -73.46
N TRP A 5 -38.80 39.49 -72.69
CA TRP A 5 -38.95 39.19 -71.25
C TRP A 5 -39.02 37.68 -70.92
N GLY A 6 -38.83 37.32 -69.65
CA GLY A 6 -39.30 36.04 -69.07
C GLY A 6 -39.00 35.91 -67.56
N LEU A 7 -40.06 35.74 -66.76
CA LEU A 7 -40.11 35.68 -65.29
C LEU A 7 -39.79 34.31 -64.67
N GLY A 8 -39.51 34.31 -63.37
CA GLY A 8 -39.71 33.20 -62.41
C GLY A 8 -38.60 33.22 -61.35
N GLY A 9 -38.78 33.55 -60.08
CA GLY A 9 -39.89 33.33 -59.17
C GLY A 9 -39.30 32.56 -57.97
N VAL A 10 -39.12 33.21 -56.81
CA VAL A 10 -38.88 32.48 -55.55
C VAL A 10 -39.59 33.23 -54.42
N LEU A 11 -40.43 32.46 -53.73
CA LEU A 11 -41.27 32.84 -52.62
C LEU A 11 -40.47 33.32 -51.40
N THR A 12 -41.09 34.27 -50.70
CA THR A 12 -40.96 34.60 -49.28
C THR A 12 -40.86 33.37 -48.37
N SER A 13 -40.02 33.43 -47.33
CA SER A 13 -40.41 32.99 -45.99
C SER A 13 -39.41 33.49 -44.94
N ALA A 14 -39.99 33.99 -43.85
CA ALA A 14 -39.34 34.60 -42.71
C ALA A 14 -38.47 33.62 -41.93
N LEU A 15 -37.33 34.09 -41.42
CA LEU A 15 -36.63 33.43 -40.32
C LEU A 15 -37.47 33.60 -39.04
N LEU A 16 -38.27 32.57 -38.71
CA LEU A 16 -38.72 32.33 -37.36
C LEU A 16 -37.65 31.50 -36.64
N LEU A 17 -37.05 32.09 -35.60
CA LEU A 17 -36.27 31.37 -34.59
C LEU A 17 -37.19 30.36 -33.88
N ALA A 18 -37.12 29.10 -34.31
CA ALA A 18 -37.65 27.98 -33.55
C ALA A 18 -36.52 27.42 -32.67
N ALA A 19 -36.67 27.59 -31.36
CA ALA A 19 -35.84 26.97 -30.36
C ALA A 19 -36.03 25.44 -30.39
N CYS A 20 -35.02 24.70 -30.86
CA CYS A 20 -34.91 23.27 -30.58
C CYS A 20 -34.21 23.10 -29.24
N THR A 21 -34.99 22.85 -28.19
CA THR A 21 -34.54 22.35 -26.90
C THR A 21 -33.93 20.95 -27.08
N LEU A 22 -32.62 20.82 -26.86
CA LEU A 22 -31.99 19.51 -26.69
C LEU A 22 -32.33 18.96 -25.30
N PRO A 23 -32.73 17.69 -25.18
CA PRO A 23 -32.99 17.07 -23.90
C PRO A 23 -31.68 16.82 -23.13
N GLY A 24 -31.61 17.37 -21.92
CA GLY A 24 -30.92 16.77 -20.78
C GLY A 24 -29.43 16.50 -20.94
N VAL A 25 -28.61 17.55 -20.94
CA VAL A 25 -27.26 17.44 -20.38
C VAL A 25 -27.48 17.19 -18.88
N THR A 26 -27.35 15.93 -18.45
CA THR A 26 -27.09 15.65 -17.04
C THR A 26 -25.83 16.42 -16.72
N THR A 27 -25.96 17.47 -15.91
CA THR A 27 -24.84 18.18 -15.31
C THR A 27 -23.92 17.13 -14.71
N ASP A 28 -22.78 16.88 -15.37
CA ASP A 28 -21.64 16.30 -14.70
C ASP A 28 -21.44 17.19 -13.48
N LYS A 29 -21.78 16.65 -12.30
CA LYS A 29 -21.26 17.18 -11.05
C LYS A 29 -19.76 17.07 -11.23
N THR A 30 -19.14 18.18 -11.60
CA THR A 30 -17.72 18.43 -11.43
C THR A 30 -17.45 18.09 -9.96
N LEU A 31 -16.93 16.88 -9.76
CA LEU A 31 -16.37 16.46 -8.48
C LEU A 31 -15.23 17.44 -8.27
N SER A 32 -15.50 18.40 -7.38
CA SER A 32 -14.53 19.37 -6.89
C SER A 32 -13.21 18.64 -6.68
N ALA A 33 -12.13 19.18 -7.25
CA ALA A 33 -10.78 18.75 -6.91
C ALA A 33 -10.66 18.84 -5.38
N VAL A 34 -10.82 17.72 -4.69
CA VAL A 34 -10.60 17.64 -3.26
C VAL A 34 -9.09 17.71 -3.13
N GLY A 35 -8.56 18.92 -2.98
CA GLY A 35 -7.23 19.11 -2.44
C GLY A 35 -7.23 18.42 -1.08
N TYR A 36 -6.55 17.28 -0.99
CA TYR A 36 -6.40 16.57 0.29
C TYR A 36 -5.40 17.38 1.12
N LEU A 37 -5.86 18.49 1.69
CA LEU A 37 -5.13 19.24 2.70
C LEU A 37 -5.72 18.83 4.05
N PRO A 38 -5.15 17.81 4.74
CA PRO A 38 -5.60 17.49 6.07
C PRO A 38 -5.41 18.70 6.99
N PRO A 39 -6.23 18.87 8.04
CA PRO A 39 -6.08 19.96 8.99
C PRO A 39 -4.63 20.08 9.49
N THR A 40 -4.11 21.30 9.55
CA THR A 40 -2.69 21.56 9.86
C THR A 40 -2.35 21.42 11.35
N THR A 41 -3.35 21.20 12.22
CA THR A 41 -3.19 21.13 13.68
C THR A 41 -3.80 19.86 14.25
N GLY A 42 -3.04 19.14 15.09
CA GLY A 42 -3.50 17.97 15.84
C GLY A 42 -3.28 16.62 15.15
N GLU A 43 -3.23 15.55 15.95
CA GLU A 43 -3.20 14.16 15.48
C GLU A 43 -4.47 13.84 14.65
N ILE A 44 -4.31 13.18 13.51
CA ILE A 44 -5.45 12.72 12.69
C ILE A 44 -5.92 11.38 13.25
N PRO A 45 -7.13 11.28 13.83
CA PRO A 45 -7.62 10.03 14.38
C PRO A 45 -8.02 9.02 13.28
N LEU A 46 -8.03 7.75 13.65
CA LEU A 46 -8.72 6.71 12.89
C LEU A 46 -10.23 6.79 13.11
N LYS A 47 -11.00 6.39 12.10
CA LYS A 47 -12.42 6.10 12.28
C LYS A 47 -12.54 4.69 12.86
N THR A 48 -12.68 4.59 14.19
CA THR A 48 -12.68 3.30 14.89
C THR A 48 -14.07 2.67 15.04
N GLY A 49 -15.12 3.39 14.64
CA GLY A 49 -16.48 2.84 14.64
C GLY A 49 -16.69 1.82 13.51
N PRO A 50 -17.60 0.84 13.69
CA PRO A 50 -17.93 -0.12 12.64
C PRO A 50 -18.43 0.59 11.38
N THR A 51 -18.13 0.04 10.21
CA THR A 51 -18.67 0.55 8.93
C THR A 51 -20.20 0.52 8.92
N ALA A 52 -20.82 1.62 8.48
CA ALA A 52 -22.28 1.75 8.50
C ALA A 52 -22.99 0.92 7.40
N GLN A 53 -22.29 0.65 6.29
CA GLN A 53 -22.82 -0.03 5.12
C GLN A 53 -21.74 -0.85 4.42
N THR A 54 -22.16 -1.81 3.61
CA THR A 54 -21.28 -2.60 2.75
C THR A 54 -20.89 -1.78 1.51
N PHE A 55 -19.62 -1.86 1.10
CA PHE A 55 -19.13 -1.24 -0.14
C PHE A 55 -17.93 -2.03 -0.70
N ASP A 56 -17.62 -1.84 -1.99
CA ASP A 56 -16.41 -2.40 -2.60
C ASP A 56 -15.27 -1.39 -2.55
N TYR A 57 -14.10 -1.83 -2.08
CA TYR A 57 -12.86 -1.07 -2.11
C TYR A 57 -11.96 -1.56 -3.26
N PRO A 58 -11.62 -0.70 -4.25
CA PRO A 58 -10.73 -1.07 -5.35
C PRO A 58 -9.25 -1.03 -4.94
N VAL A 59 -8.50 -2.06 -5.32
CA VAL A 59 -7.04 -2.14 -5.20
C VAL A 59 -6.45 -2.41 -6.59
N MET A 60 -5.59 -1.51 -7.06
CA MET A 60 -4.81 -1.72 -8.27
C MET A 60 -3.69 -2.74 -7.99
N PHE A 61 -3.35 -3.61 -8.93
CA PHE A 61 -2.33 -4.62 -8.69
C PHE A 61 -1.38 -4.82 -9.87
N GLY A 62 -0.16 -5.22 -9.52
CA GLY A 62 0.78 -5.94 -10.36
C GLY A 62 1.10 -7.29 -9.71
N THR A 63 1.11 -8.38 -10.48
CA THR A 63 1.35 -9.72 -9.94
C THR A 63 2.19 -10.59 -10.86
N THR A 64 3.12 -11.35 -10.30
CA THR A 64 3.92 -12.36 -11.03
C THR A 64 3.36 -13.76 -10.86
N ARG A 65 2.06 -13.85 -10.53
CA ARG A 65 1.34 -15.11 -10.35
C ARG A 65 0.68 -15.53 -11.64
N LYS A 66 0.59 -16.84 -11.85
CA LYS A 66 -0.14 -17.40 -12.98
C LYS A 66 -1.64 -17.12 -12.84
N ALA A 67 -2.24 -16.59 -13.90
CA ALA A 67 -3.68 -16.34 -13.94
C ALA A 67 -4.47 -17.66 -13.89
N LEU A 68 -5.58 -17.66 -13.15
CA LEU A 68 -6.53 -18.78 -13.14
C LEU A 68 -7.47 -18.69 -14.36
N PRO A 69 -7.97 -19.84 -14.85
CA PRO A 69 -8.93 -19.87 -15.94
C PRO A 69 -10.17 -19.02 -15.68
N ALA A 70 -10.81 -18.57 -16.77
CA ALA A 70 -12.06 -17.80 -16.73
C ALA A 70 -12.01 -16.52 -15.86
N GLY A 71 -10.83 -15.95 -15.63
CA GLY A 71 -10.68 -14.71 -14.86
C GLY A 71 -10.94 -14.88 -13.36
N ALA A 72 -10.82 -16.11 -12.82
CA ALA A 72 -11.07 -16.43 -11.42
C ALA A 72 -10.00 -15.90 -10.43
N GLY A 73 -9.07 -15.07 -10.89
CA GLY A 73 -7.96 -14.52 -10.10
C GLY A 73 -6.62 -15.16 -10.46
N PHE A 74 -5.79 -15.41 -9.44
CA PHE A 74 -4.40 -15.82 -9.61
C PHE A 74 -4.03 -16.96 -8.65
N SER A 75 -3.16 -17.87 -9.10
CA SER A 75 -2.68 -19.00 -8.30
C SER A 75 -1.45 -18.62 -7.44
N ASP A 76 -0.87 -19.62 -6.79
CA ASP A 76 0.41 -19.52 -6.07
C ASP A 76 1.62 -19.89 -6.95
N ASP A 77 1.40 -20.19 -8.23
CA ASP A 77 2.48 -20.49 -9.16
C ASP A 77 3.04 -19.21 -9.77
N ARG A 78 4.35 -19.21 -9.99
CA ARG A 78 5.04 -18.14 -10.72
C ARG A 78 4.58 -18.12 -12.17
N ASP A 79 4.49 -16.92 -12.71
CA ASP A 79 4.46 -16.66 -14.14
C ASP A 79 5.73 -15.91 -14.55
N GLU A 80 6.11 -16.03 -15.81
CA GLU A 80 7.25 -15.29 -16.40
C GLU A 80 6.82 -13.90 -16.90
N ALA A 81 5.55 -13.54 -16.70
CA ALA A 81 4.98 -12.25 -17.03
C ALA A 81 4.49 -11.51 -15.78
N LEU A 82 4.55 -10.17 -15.85
CA LEU A 82 3.88 -9.29 -14.90
C LEU A 82 2.45 -9.00 -15.39
N HIS A 83 1.47 -9.45 -14.62
CA HIS A 83 0.05 -9.22 -14.88
C HIS A 83 -0.43 -8.00 -14.12
N TYR A 84 -1.37 -7.26 -14.70
CA TYR A 84 -1.89 -6.03 -14.13
C TYR A 84 -3.42 -6.03 -14.08
N GLY A 85 -3.98 -5.23 -13.18
CA GLY A 85 -5.42 -5.01 -13.13
C GLY A 85 -5.89 -4.30 -11.88
N ARG A 86 -7.18 -4.42 -11.62
CA ARG A 86 -7.83 -3.94 -10.40
C ARG A 86 -8.65 -5.06 -9.78
N VAL A 87 -8.47 -5.29 -8.48
CA VAL A 87 -9.29 -6.23 -7.70
C VAL A 87 -10.22 -5.41 -6.80
N PHE A 88 -11.45 -5.86 -6.64
CA PHE A 88 -12.41 -5.25 -5.73
C PHE A 88 -12.63 -6.18 -4.55
N VAL A 89 -12.54 -5.60 -3.36
CA VAL A 89 -12.77 -6.29 -2.10
C VAL A 89 -13.99 -5.68 -1.45
N THR A 90 -14.97 -6.51 -1.12
CA THR A 90 -16.14 -6.10 -0.36
C THR A 90 -15.75 -5.88 1.09
N ILE A 91 -15.90 -4.64 1.56
CA ILE A 91 -15.85 -4.25 2.97
C ILE A 91 -17.28 -4.33 3.50
N PRO A 92 -17.60 -5.30 4.36
CA PRO A 92 -18.96 -5.48 4.85
C PRO A 92 -19.36 -4.37 5.82
N LYS A 93 -20.66 -4.14 5.97
CA LYS A 93 -21.21 -3.45 7.14
C LYS A 93 -20.69 -4.12 8.42
N ASN A 94 -20.44 -3.33 9.46
CA ASN A 94 -19.89 -3.75 10.74
C ASN A 94 -18.42 -4.20 10.73
N HIS A 95 -17.68 -3.97 9.63
CA HIS A 95 -16.22 -4.14 9.60
C HIS A 95 -15.55 -3.29 10.68
N ARG A 96 -14.61 -3.88 11.40
CA ARG A 96 -13.81 -3.22 12.45
C ARG A 96 -12.42 -2.84 11.94
N THR A 97 -12.01 -1.61 12.25
CA THR A 97 -10.64 -1.14 11.98
C THR A 97 -9.60 -2.10 12.54
N GLY A 98 -8.65 -2.49 11.70
CA GLY A 98 -7.59 -3.44 12.05
C GLY A 98 -7.98 -4.91 11.94
N SER A 99 -9.14 -5.24 11.38
CA SER A 99 -9.62 -6.61 11.25
C SER A 99 -9.73 -7.05 9.79
N LEU A 100 -9.52 -8.35 9.52
CA LEU A 100 -9.96 -8.96 8.25
C LEU A 100 -11.34 -9.63 8.39
N GLY A 101 -11.97 -9.47 9.55
CA GLY A 101 -13.18 -10.17 9.97
C GLY A 101 -12.92 -11.62 10.37
N SER A 102 -13.94 -12.28 10.89
CA SER A 102 -13.85 -13.68 11.34
C SER A 102 -15.06 -14.50 10.90
N THR A 103 -14.93 -15.83 10.88
CA THR A 103 -16.06 -16.70 10.51
C THR A 103 -17.23 -16.50 11.47
N LEU A 104 -16.94 -16.42 12.78
CA LEU A 104 -17.94 -16.14 13.80
C LEU A 104 -18.56 -14.75 13.62
N GLY A 105 -17.73 -13.74 13.31
CA GLY A 105 -18.17 -12.39 13.01
C GLY A 105 -19.08 -12.31 11.78
N THR A 106 -18.85 -13.15 10.76
CA THR A 106 -19.76 -13.26 9.60
C THR A 106 -21.11 -13.85 9.99
N VAL A 107 -21.14 -14.92 10.79
CA VAL A 107 -22.38 -15.56 11.23
C VAL A 107 -23.19 -14.65 12.16
N MET A 108 -22.52 -13.93 13.05
CA MET A 108 -23.16 -13.02 14.01
C MET A 108 -23.42 -11.61 13.45
N GLY A 109 -22.87 -11.28 12.28
CA GLY A 109 -22.96 -9.95 11.69
C GLY A 109 -22.19 -8.86 12.45
N THR A 110 -21.21 -9.20 13.29
CA THR A 110 -20.51 -8.26 14.19
C THR A 110 -19.17 -7.76 13.66
N ASP A 111 -18.47 -8.58 12.89
CA ASP A 111 -17.25 -8.25 12.15
C ASP A 111 -17.04 -9.27 11.01
N PRO A 112 -17.89 -9.20 9.96
CA PRO A 112 -17.85 -10.17 8.88
C PRO A 112 -16.53 -10.12 8.10
N LYS A 113 -16.12 -11.27 7.55
CA LYS A 113 -14.93 -11.34 6.69
C LYS A 113 -15.04 -10.44 5.47
N LEU A 114 -13.93 -9.81 5.11
CA LEU A 114 -13.76 -9.20 3.78
C LEU A 114 -13.68 -10.31 2.73
N THR A 115 -14.18 -10.02 1.52
CA THR A 115 -14.18 -10.98 0.40
C THR A 115 -13.77 -10.30 -0.90
N VAL A 116 -13.04 -11.03 -1.76
CA VAL A 116 -12.80 -10.57 -3.14
C VAL A 116 -14.10 -10.72 -3.92
N SER A 117 -14.60 -9.63 -4.50
CA SER A 117 -15.85 -9.62 -5.25
C SER A 117 -15.67 -9.78 -6.76
N ARG A 118 -14.67 -9.11 -7.34
CA ARG A 118 -14.36 -9.22 -8.77
C ARG A 118 -12.94 -8.79 -9.13
N PHE A 119 -12.52 -9.19 -10.33
CA PHE A 119 -11.28 -8.79 -10.97
C PHE A 119 -11.58 -8.02 -12.26
N GLU A 120 -10.81 -6.96 -12.50
CA GLU A 120 -10.71 -6.24 -13.76
C GLU A 120 -9.26 -6.32 -14.23
N SER A 121 -8.90 -7.46 -14.85
CA SER A 121 -7.57 -7.67 -15.43
C SER A 121 -7.43 -6.91 -16.75
N VAL A 122 -6.23 -6.39 -17.01
CA VAL A 122 -5.89 -5.73 -18.28
C VAL A 122 -4.79 -6.51 -19.00
N GLN A 123 -4.72 -6.34 -20.32
CA GLN A 123 -3.86 -7.18 -21.17
C GLN A 123 -2.44 -6.63 -21.33
N SER A 124 -2.18 -5.41 -20.86
CA SER A 124 -0.87 -4.77 -20.99
C SER A 124 -0.63 -3.69 -19.94
N GLU A 125 0.64 -3.37 -19.72
CA GLU A 125 1.07 -2.24 -18.89
C GLU A 125 0.48 -0.91 -19.35
N ALA A 126 0.40 -0.67 -20.67
CA ALA A 126 -0.18 0.55 -21.22
C ALA A 126 -1.68 0.70 -20.87
N GLN A 127 -2.44 -0.39 -20.93
CA GLN A 127 -3.84 -0.39 -20.51
C GLN A 127 -3.97 -0.17 -18.99
N PHE A 128 -3.08 -0.75 -18.19
CA PHE A 128 -3.05 -0.52 -16.75
C PHE A 128 -2.75 0.93 -16.42
N LEU A 129 -1.74 1.51 -17.06
CA LEU A 129 -1.37 2.91 -16.88
C LEU A 129 -2.54 3.84 -17.22
N ALA A 130 -3.21 3.63 -18.36
CA ALA A 130 -4.39 4.40 -18.75
C ALA A 130 -5.57 4.21 -17.77
N LEU A 131 -5.78 2.98 -17.26
CA LEU A 131 -6.78 2.70 -16.22
C LEU A 131 -6.46 3.48 -14.93
N ALA A 132 -5.22 3.42 -14.46
CA ALA A 132 -4.79 4.09 -13.24
C ALA A 132 -4.86 5.61 -13.36
N GLN A 133 -4.36 6.19 -14.45
CA GLN A 133 -4.44 7.63 -14.72
C GLN A 133 -5.89 8.15 -14.76
N ARG A 134 -6.80 7.40 -15.39
CA ARG A 134 -8.22 7.76 -15.44
C ARG A 134 -8.90 7.66 -14.07
N ALA A 135 -8.50 6.69 -13.26
CA ALA A 135 -9.09 6.46 -11.94
C ALA A 135 -8.57 7.45 -10.88
N LEU A 136 -7.30 7.87 -10.99
CA LEU A 136 -6.68 8.82 -10.08
C LEU A 136 -7.12 10.25 -10.42
N GLN A 137 -7.84 10.89 -9.50
CA GLN A 137 -8.29 12.29 -9.65
C GLN A 137 -7.11 13.25 -9.79
N PRO A 138 -7.08 14.18 -10.78
CA PRO A 138 -5.95 15.08 -11.02
C PRO A 138 -5.45 15.82 -9.77
N VAL A 139 -4.13 16.05 -9.66
CA VAL A 139 -3.52 16.82 -8.58
C VAL A 139 -2.55 17.88 -9.13
N THR A 140 -2.32 18.94 -8.36
CA THR A 140 -1.42 20.05 -8.71
C THR A 140 -0.04 19.95 -8.07
N GLY A 141 0.42 18.74 -7.75
CA GLY A 141 1.74 18.48 -7.16
C GLY A 141 1.73 17.42 -6.05
N PRO A 142 2.90 17.01 -5.54
CA PRO A 142 3.04 15.89 -4.60
C PRO A 142 2.46 16.19 -3.21
N GLU A 143 2.38 17.45 -2.83
CA GLU A 143 1.70 17.92 -1.63
C GLU A 143 0.17 17.77 -1.70
N ASN A 144 -0.39 17.61 -2.91
CA ASN A 144 -1.84 17.61 -3.15
C ASN A 144 -2.43 16.21 -3.40
N GLY A 145 -1.61 15.15 -3.33
CA GLY A 145 -2.11 13.78 -3.35
C GLY A 145 -1.01 12.73 -3.29
N TYR A 146 -1.44 11.51 -2.98
CA TYR A 146 -0.56 10.36 -2.81
C TYR A 146 -1.21 9.08 -3.33
N VAL A 147 -0.38 8.11 -3.66
CA VAL A 147 -0.77 6.70 -3.82
C VAL A 147 0.00 5.85 -2.82
N VAL A 148 -0.54 4.69 -2.47
CA VAL A 148 0.08 3.74 -1.55
C VAL A 148 0.33 2.44 -2.27
N VAL A 149 1.54 1.88 -2.14
CA VAL A 149 1.89 0.56 -2.63
C VAL A 149 2.11 -0.37 -1.45
N PHE A 150 1.33 -1.44 -1.38
CA PHE A 150 1.50 -2.51 -0.41
C PHE A 150 2.25 -3.70 -1.03
N ILE A 151 3.24 -4.22 -0.31
CA ILE A 151 3.95 -5.46 -0.67
C ILE A 151 3.77 -6.46 0.46
N HIS A 152 3.15 -7.60 0.16
CA HIS A 152 2.91 -8.65 1.15
C HIS A 152 4.16 -9.47 1.49
N GLY A 153 4.09 -10.20 2.61
CA GLY A 153 5.09 -11.13 3.08
C GLY A 153 4.98 -12.55 2.50
N TYR A 154 5.69 -13.48 3.13
CA TYR A 154 5.68 -14.92 2.80
C TYR A 154 4.32 -15.57 3.11
N ASN A 155 4.09 -16.78 2.58
CA ASN A 155 2.89 -17.58 2.87
C ASN A 155 1.58 -16.82 2.67
N ASN A 156 1.48 -16.14 1.53
CA ASN A 156 0.37 -15.24 1.24
C ASN A 156 -0.20 -15.58 -0.13
N SER A 157 -1.51 -15.84 -0.23
CA SER A 157 -2.19 -15.98 -1.53
C SER A 157 -2.48 -14.59 -2.12
N PHE A 158 -2.77 -14.52 -3.42
CA PHE A 158 -3.21 -13.25 -4.03
C PHE A 158 -4.41 -12.65 -3.28
N ASN A 159 -5.40 -13.46 -2.93
CA ASN A 159 -6.59 -13.00 -2.22
C ASN A 159 -6.24 -12.46 -0.84
N ALA A 160 -5.39 -13.14 -0.07
CA ALA A 160 -4.97 -12.64 1.24
C ALA A 160 -4.26 -11.28 1.15
N ALA A 161 -3.41 -11.09 0.13
CA ALA A 161 -2.76 -9.81 -0.13
C ALA A 161 -3.77 -8.72 -0.51
N ALA A 162 -4.74 -9.05 -1.37
CA ALA A 162 -5.82 -8.13 -1.76
C ALA A 162 -6.68 -7.71 -0.57
N LEU A 163 -7.08 -8.65 0.28
CA LEU A 163 -7.86 -8.36 1.49
C LEU A 163 -7.10 -7.42 2.43
N ARG A 164 -5.80 -7.67 2.65
CA ARG A 164 -4.96 -6.82 3.51
C ARG A 164 -4.76 -5.43 2.92
N ALA A 165 -4.52 -5.32 1.62
CA ALA A 165 -4.39 -4.04 0.93
C ALA A 165 -5.70 -3.24 1.01
N ALA A 166 -6.85 -3.87 0.79
CA ALA A 166 -8.15 -3.22 0.90
C ALA A 166 -8.49 -2.82 2.34
N GLN A 167 -8.15 -3.65 3.34
CA GLN A 167 -8.29 -3.31 4.76
C GLN A 167 -7.51 -2.06 5.12
N LEU A 168 -6.21 -2.00 4.78
CA LEU A 168 -5.40 -0.80 4.97
C LEU A 168 -5.99 0.41 4.22
N GLY A 169 -6.43 0.20 2.98
CA GLY A 169 -7.07 1.21 2.16
C GLY A 169 -8.28 1.87 2.83
N ALA A 170 -9.19 1.03 3.32
CA ALA A 170 -10.41 1.47 4.00
C ALA A 170 -10.11 2.09 5.38
N ASP A 171 -9.29 1.43 6.20
CA ASP A 171 -9.05 1.81 7.59
C ASP A 171 -8.24 3.11 7.73
N LEU A 172 -7.33 3.36 6.79
CA LEU A 172 -6.51 4.57 6.77
C LEU A 172 -7.17 5.73 6.02
N ASP A 173 -8.41 5.56 5.54
CA ASP A 173 -9.12 6.50 4.65
C ASP A 173 -8.32 6.85 3.38
N ILE A 174 -7.60 5.87 2.80
CA ILE A 174 -6.91 6.07 1.53
C ILE A 174 -7.97 6.22 0.43
N PRO A 175 -7.91 7.28 -0.41
CA PRO A 175 -8.90 7.48 -1.47
C PRO A 175 -9.03 6.26 -2.38
N ALA A 176 -10.27 5.97 -2.82
CA ALA A 176 -10.51 4.84 -3.70
C ALA A 176 -9.64 4.94 -4.97
N ASN A 177 -9.04 3.81 -5.37
CA ASN A 177 -8.07 3.67 -6.46
C ASN A 177 -6.65 4.20 -6.18
N ASN A 178 -6.40 4.83 -5.02
CA ASN A 178 -5.04 5.23 -4.63
C ASN A 178 -4.26 4.10 -3.94
N MET A 179 -4.89 2.95 -3.69
CA MET A 179 -4.25 1.76 -3.15
C MET A 179 -3.79 0.83 -4.27
N PHE A 180 -2.50 0.56 -4.29
CA PHE A 180 -1.81 -0.35 -5.18
C PHE A 180 -1.22 -1.50 -4.36
N MET A 181 -1.10 -2.68 -4.96
CA MET A 181 -0.37 -3.79 -4.36
C MET A 181 0.53 -4.49 -5.38
N PHE A 182 1.69 -4.94 -4.91
CA PHE A 182 2.51 -5.89 -5.65
C PHE A 182 2.35 -7.27 -5.02
N SER A 183 1.85 -8.23 -5.79
CA SER A 183 1.73 -9.62 -5.35
C SER A 183 2.72 -10.52 -6.07
N TRP A 184 3.79 -10.89 -5.38
CA TRP A 184 4.71 -11.92 -5.84
C TRP A 184 4.15 -13.31 -5.52
N ALA A 185 4.56 -14.34 -6.26
CA ALA A 185 3.99 -15.69 -6.17
C ALA A 185 4.48 -16.50 -4.94
N ALA A 186 4.32 -15.92 -3.75
CA ALA A 186 4.46 -16.62 -2.49
C ALA A 186 3.48 -17.79 -2.43
N ARG A 187 3.93 -18.96 -1.95
CA ARG A 187 3.08 -20.13 -1.78
C ARG A 187 2.38 -20.10 -0.43
N SER A 188 1.06 -20.34 -0.42
CA SER A 188 0.29 -20.45 0.82
C SER A 188 0.52 -21.80 1.55
N ASP A 189 1.78 -22.17 1.81
CA ASP A 189 2.20 -23.43 2.44
C ASP A 189 3.45 -23.26 3.33
N VAL A 190 3.33 -23.63 4.62
CA VAL A 190 4.32 -23.41 5.68
C VAL A 190 5.64 -24.18 5.45
N ILE A 191 5.64 -25.27 4.69
CA ILE A 191 6.82 -26.16 4.52
C ILE A 191 7.86 -25.57 3.52
N LYS A 192 7.57 -24.43 2.88
CA LYS A 192 8.32 -23.95 1.70
C LYS A 192 9.00 -22.60 1.86
N TYR A 193 9.48 -22.27 3.06
CA TYR A 193 10.19 -21.00 3.33
C TYR A 193 11.25 -20.65 2.27
N THR A 194 12.12 -21.59 1.89
CA THR A 194 13.19 -21.38 0.89
C THR A 194 12.66 -21.17 -0.54
N PHE A 195 11.48 -21.69 -0.86
CA PHE A 195 10.82 -21.44 -2.14
C PHE A 195 10.37 -19.98 -2.22
N ASP A 196 9.76 -19.47 -1.15
CA ASP A 196 9.31 -18.09 -1.08
C ASP A 196 10.50 -17.12 -1.13
N GLU A 197 11.61 -17.46 -0.47
CA GLU A 197 12.88 -16.73 -0.57
C GLU A 197 13.39 -16.66 -2.02
N ALA A 198 13.47 -17.80 -2.72
CA ALA A 198 13.85 -17.80 -4.13
C ALA A 198 12.84 -17.10 -5.03
N THR A 199 11.58 -16.97 -4.60
CA THR A 199 10.52 -16.30 -5.37
C THR A 199 10.64 -14.80 -5.23
N VAL A 200 10.79 -14.30 -4.01
CA VAL A 200 10.88 -12.87 -3.75
C VAL A 200 12.12 -12.25 -4.42
N ASP A 201 13.24 -12.98 -4.43
CA ASP A 201 14.46 -12.57 -5.15
C ASP A 201 14.22 -12.54 -6.68
N ALA A 202 13.57 -13.56 -7.25
CA ALA A 202 13.22 -13.57 -8.67
C ALA A 202 12.19 -12.49 -9.05
N SER A 203 11.37 -12.04 -8.09
CA SER A 203 10.36 -11.01 -8.29
C SER A 203 10.92 -9.58 -8.33
N GLU A 204 12.20 -9.36 -7.99
CA GLU A 204 12.81 -8.02 -7.94
C GLU A 204 12.68 -7.23 -9.24
N VAL A 205 12.94 -7.87 -10.39
CA VAL A 205 12.89 -7.19 -11.69
C VAL A 205 11.47 -6.74 -12.03
N TYR A 206 10.49 -7.60 -11.73
CA TYR A 206 9.08 -7.31 -11.93
C TYR A 206 8.58 -6.27 -10.95
N PHE A 207 9.04 -6.30 -9.70
CA PHE A 207 8.68 -5.28 -8.71
C PHE A 207 9.21 -3.90 -9.11
N ARG A 208 10.45 -3.82 -9.63
CA ARG A 208 10.97 -2.57 -10.20
C ARG A 208 10.11 -2.08 -11.36
N SER A 209 9.75 -2.97 -12.30
CA SER A 209 8.89 -2.60 -13.43
C SER A 209 7.54 -2.06 -12.93
N PHE A 210 6.92 -2.75 -11.98
CA PHE A 210 5.67 -2.32 -11.35
C PHE A 210 5.80 -0.94 -10.70
N LEU A 211 6.85 -0.68 -9.91
CA LEU A 211 7.07 0.62 -9.30
C LEU A 211 7.26 1.74 -10.33
N ASN A 212 7.95 1.47 -11.44
CA ASN A 212 8.07 2.44 -12.54
C ASN A 212 6.70 2.75 -13.16
N THR A 213 5.85 1.74 -13.33
CA THR A 213 4.47 1.91 -13.83
C THR A 213 3.63 2.71 -12.84
N VAL A 214 3.72 2.42 -11.54
CA VAL A 214 3.03 3.19 -10.49
C VAL A 214 3.52 4.64 -10.46
N ALA A 215 4.82 4.87 -10.60
CA ALA A 215 5.37 6.22 -10.60
C ALA A 215 4.92 7.04 -11.81
N GLN A 216 4.83 6.41 -12.99
CA GLN A 216 4.19 7.02 -14.14
C GLN A 216 2.73 7.36 -13.80
N ALA A 217 1.93 6.39 -13.35
CA ALA A 217 0.51 6.60 -13.01
C ALA A 217 0.29 7.67 -11.91
N ALA A 218 1.21 7.77 -10.95
CA ALA A 218 1.14 8.71 -9.86
C ALA A 218 1.20 10.17 -10.33
N HIS A 219 1.78 10.46 -11.50
CA HIS A 219 1.82 11.80 -12.15
C HIS A 219 1.90 12.97 -11.18
N GLY A 220 3.03 13.07 -10.47
CA GLY A 220 3.28 14.16 -9.53
C GLY A 220 2.69 13.95 -8.13
N ARG A 221 2.07 12.81 -7.82
CA ARG A 221 1.68 12.41 -6.45
C ARG A 221 2.87 11.82 -5.69
N LYS A 222 2.84 11.90 -4.36
CA LYS A 222 3.75 11.08 -3.52
C LYS A 222 3.41 9.61 -3.65
N ILE A 223 4.43 8.76 -3.56
CA ILE A 223 4.24 7.31 -3.44
C ILE A 223 4.63 6.90 -2.02
N HIS A 224 3.69 6.32 -1.28
CA HIS A 224 3.98 5.70 0.02
C HIS A 224 4.10 4.19 -0.17
N ILE A 225 5.03 3.57 0.56
CA ILE A 225 5.26 2.13 0.51
C ILE A 225 4.96 1.53 1.89
N VAL A 226 4.22 0.43 1.91
CA VAL A 226 4.07 -0.43 3.09
C VAL A 226 4.53 -1.83 2.69
N ALA A 227 5.72 -2.24 3.16
CA ALA A 227 6.28 -3.55 2.88
C ALA A 227 6.25 -4.43 4.13
N HIS A 228 5.71 -5.64 4.00
CA HIS A 228 5.56 -6.58 5.09
C HIS A 228 6.54 -7.77 4.98
N SER A 229 7.19 -8.13 6.08
CA SER A 229 7.97 -9.37 6.20
C SER A 229 9.00 -9.53 5.08
N MET A 230 9.03 -10.67 4.39
CA MET A 230 9.92 -10.94 3.25
C MET A 230 9.77 -9.96 2.09
N GLY A 231 8.63 -9.28 1.94
CA GLY A 231 8.46 -8.23 0.92
C GLY A 231 9.48 -7.10 1.07
N ASN A 232 10.03 -6.90 2.27
CA ASN A 232 11.11 -5.95 2.52
C ASN A 232 12.44 -6.33 1.84
N ARG A 233 12.68 -7.61 1.53
CA ARG A 233 13.88 -8.05 0.81
C ARG A 233 13.89 -7.50 -0.62
N ALA A 234 12.78 -7.68 -1.35
CA ALA A 234 12.61 -7.10 -2.69
C ALA A 234 12.73 -5.58 -2.66
N LEU A 235 12.05 -4.92 -1.71
CA LEU A 235 12.09 -3.46 -1.59
C LEU A 235 13.51 -2.94 -1.34
N LEU A 236 14.24 -3.54 -0.38
CA LEU A 236 15.59 -3.11 -0.07
C LEU A 236 16.52 -3.21 -1.28
N ARG A 237 16.47 -4.32 -2.00
CA ARG A 237 17.33 -4.55 -3.17
C ARG A 237 16.93 -3.65 -4.34
N VAL A 238 15.63 -3.45 -4.61
CA VAL A 238 15.16 -2.55 -5.66
C VAL A 238 15.56 -1.10 -5.38
N ILE A 239 15.40 -0.61 -4.15
CA ILE A 239 15.86 0.74 -3.79
C ILE A 239 17.38 0.83 -3.89
N ALA A 240 18.13 -0.11 -3.31
CA ALA A 240 19.59 -0.06 -3.27
C ALA A 240 20.25 -0.08 -4.66
N SER A 241 19.74 -0.89 -5.57
CA SER A 241 20.23 -0.97 -6.96
C SER A 241 19.60 0.08 -7.87
N GLY A 242 18.52 0.74 -7.43
CA GLY A 242 17.76 1.72 -8.18
C GLY A 242 18.04 3.17 -7.80
N VAL A 243 18.82 3.46 -6.75
CA VAL A 243 18.96 4.81 -6.17
C VAL A 243 19.11 5.89 -7.24
N ASN A 244 20.05 5.76 -8.19
CA ASN A 244 20.28 6.79 -9.20
C ASN A 244 19.11 6.97 -10.20
N ALA A 245 18.38 5.89 -10.50
CA ALA A 245 17.21 5.94 -11.38
C ALA A 245 15.96 6.45 -10.63
N VAL A 246 15.86 6.11 -9.34
CA VAL A 246 14.79 6.50 -8.42
C VAL A 246 14.95 7.96 -7.96
N SER A 247 16.17 8.45 -7.78
CA SER A 247 16.46 9.78 -7.18
C SER A 247 16.75 10.90 -8.18
N SER A 248 16.66 10.66 -9.49
CA SER A 248 16.89 11.71 -10.50
C SER A 248 15.78 12.78 -10.47
N ASP A 249 15.98 13.96 -11.09
CA ASP A 249 14.95 15.02 -11.19
C ASP A 249 13.66 14.58 -11.92
N ARG A 250 13.68 13.40 -12.57
CA ARG A 250 12.51 12.72 -13.17
C ARG A 250 12.16 11.41 -12.44
N GLY A 251 12.77 11.14 -11.29
CA GLY A 251 12.72 9.89 -10.54
C GLY A 251 11.56 9.81 -9.54
N ILE A 252 11.34 8.59 -9.05
CA ILE A 252 10.29 8.27 -8.07
C ILE A 252 10.62 8.91 -6.72
N ARG A 253 9.85 9.92 -6.32
CA ARG A 253 9.93 10.52 -4.97
C ARG A 253 8.97 9.81 -4.02
N PHE A 254 9.53 9.01 -3.12
CA PHE A 254 8.72 8.36 -2.08
C PHE A 254 8.43 9.33 -0.95
N GLY A 255 7.23 9.27 -0.40
CA GLY A 255 6.91 9.94 0.86
C GLY A 255 7.36 9.07 2.03
N GLN A 256 6.43 8.29 2.57
CA GLN A 256 6.71 7.33 3.63
C GLN A 256 7.10 5.97 3.07
N ILE A 257 8.18 5.38 3.58
CA ILE A 257 8.48 3.96 3.46
C ILE A 257 8.30 3.31 4.83
N ILE A 258 7.34 2.41 4.93
CA ILE A 258 7.02 1.66 6.15
C ILE A 258 7.50 0.22 5.97
N LEU A 259 8.45 -0.18 6.83
CA LEU A 259 9.04 -1.50 6.86
C LEU A 259 8.44 -2.27 8.04
N ALA A 260 7.38 -3.02 7.79
CA ALA A 260 6.64 -3.75 8.81
C ALA A 260 7.16 -5.17 8.98
N ALA A 261 7.58 -5.54 10.20
CA ALA A 261 8.08 -6.86 10.54
C ALA A 261 9.17 -7.36 9.56
N ALA A 262 10.10 -6.48 9.17
CA ALA A 262 11.02 -6.74 8.07
C ALA A 262 11.88 -8.00 8.27
N ASP A 263 11.65 -9.02 7.43
CA ASP A 263 12.49 -10.21 7.33
C ASP A 263 13.69 -9.90 6.44
N VAL A 264 14.57 -9.05 6.94
CA VAL A 264 15.81 -8.63 6.29
C VAL A 264 16.95 -8.84 7.28
N ASP A 265 18.06 -9.36 6.77
CA ASP A 265 19.29 -9.50 7.54
C ASP A 265 19.77 -8.15 8.11
N ARG A 266 20.13 -8.14 9.40
CA ARG A 266 20.61 -6.94 10.10
C ARG A 266 21.80 -6.28 9.39
N ASP A 267 22.78 -7.08 8.99
CA ASP A 267 24.05 -6.60 8.43
C ASP A 267 23.87 -6.15 6.98
N LEU A 268 22.99 -6.82 6.22
CA LEU A 268 22.57 -6.34 4.90
C LEU A 268 21.81 -5.00 5.01
N PHE A 269 20.90 -4.86 5.98
CA PHE A 269 20.15 -3.63 6.19
C PHE A 269 21.07 -2.48 6.62
N ALA A 270 22.08 -2.74 7.46
CA ALA A 270 23.09 -1.74 7.81
C ALA A 270 23.82 -1.19 6.58
N GLN A 271 24.08 -2.03 5.58
CA GLN A 271 24.77 -1.63 4.35
C GLN A 271 23.85 -0.90 3.37
N LEU A 272 22.62 -1.39 3.18
CA LEU A 272 21.75 -0.94 2.10
C LEU A 272 20.63 0.01 2.56
N GLY A 273 20.23 -0.05 3.83
CA GLY A 273 19.19 0.78 4.43
C GLY A 273 19.40 2.28 4.28
N PRO A 274 20.63 2.84 4.39
CA PRO A 274 20.88 4.25 4.13
C PRO A 274 20.42 4.76 2.75
N ASN A 275 20.23 3.87 1.77
CA ASN A 275 19.70 4.25 0.46
C ASN A 275 18.24 4.74 0.52
N TYR A 276 17.45 4.32 1.52
CA TYR A 276 16.10 4.84 1.70
C TYR A 276 16.09 6.36 1.96
N LEU A 277 17.10 6.87 2.66
CA LEU A 277 17.24 8.30 2.97
C LEU A 277 17.43 9.18 1.73
N LYS A 278 17.84 8.58 0.61
CA LYS A 278 18.08 9.29 -0.66
C LYS A 278 16.83 9.41 -1.52
N VAL A 279 15.78 8.64 -1.20
CA VAL A 279 14.61 8.47 -2.09
C VAL A 279 13.28 8.72 -1.39
N ALA A 280 13.23 8.70 -0.05
CA ALA A 280 12.02 8.85 0.74
C ALA A 280 12.09 10.07 1.67
N ASP A 281 10.96 10.74 1.85
CA ASP A 281 10.82 11.80 2.87
C ASP A 281 11.08 11.25 4.28
N ARG A 282 10.64 10.02 4.56
CA ARG A 282 10.86 9.33 5.83
C ARG A 282 10.74 7.81 5.68
N THR A 283 11.55 7.09 6.44
CA THR A 283 11.48 5.62 6.57
C THR A 283 11.25 5.24 8.03
N THR A 284 10.31 4.32 8.28
CA THR A 284 10.00 3.80 9.62
C THR A 284 10.02 2.27 9.62
N VAL A 285 10.77 1.69 10.55
CA VAL A 285 10.79 0.25 10.83
C VAL A 285 9.84 -0.02 12.00
N TYR A 286 8.84 -0.88 11.80
CA TYR A 286 8.06 -1.48 12.87
C TYR A 286 8.57 -2.89 13.13
N LEU A 287 8.92 -3.16 14.39
CA LEU A 287 9.41 -4.45 14.86
C LEU A 287 8.68 -4.86 16.15
N SER A 288 8.69 -6.15 16.46
CA SER A 288 8.09 -6.66 17.71
C SER A 288 8.94 -7.77 18.34
N PRO A 289 9.04 -7.84 19.68
CA PRO A 289 9.66 -8.97 20.37
C PRO A 289 8.80 -10.25 20.32
N TYR A 290 7.54 -10.16 19.90
CA TYR A 290 6.57 -11.27 19.89
C TYR A 290 6.37 -11.89 18.49
N ASP A 291 7.09 -11.41 17.48
CA ASP A 291 6.90 -11.86 16.09
C ASP A 291 7.54 -13.23 15.84
N PHE A 292 6.73 -14.28 15.97
CA PHE A 292 7.17 -15.67 15.79
C PHE A 292 7.66 -15.97 14.36
N ALA A 293 7.04 -15.36 13.35
CA ALA A 293 7.41 -15.63 11.96
C ALA A 293 8.82 -15.13 11.65
N VAL A 294 9.12 -13.90 12.07
CA VAL A 294 10.46 -13.33 11.90
C VAL A 294 11.46 -13.99 12.86
N ALA A 295 11.04 -14.46 14.04
CA ALA A 295 11.86 -15.29 14.93
C ALA A 295 12.27 -16.61 14.25
N ALA A 296 11.32 -17.29 13.60
CA ALA A 296 11.57 -18.52 12.85
C ALA A 296 12.56 -18.27 11.70
N SER A 297 12.40 -17.17 10.96
CA SER A 297 13.41 -16.74 9.97
C SER A 297 14.78 -16.54 10.61
N SER A 298 14.87 -15.82 11.73
CA SER A 298 16.14 -15.59 12.43
C SER A 298 16.83 -16.91 12.80
N HIS A 299 16.06 -17.92 13.21
CA HIS A 299 16.57 -19.26 13.53
C HIS A 299 17.05 -20.03 12.29
N VAL A 300 16.28 -19.98 11.19
CA VAL A 300 16.63 -20.67 9.92
C VAL A 300 17.95 -20.16 9.34
N HIS A 301 18.26 -18.86 9.52
CA HIS A 301 19.47 -18.27 8.93
C HIS A 301 20.59 -18.03 9.94
N ASP A 302 20.36 -18.28 11.22
CA ASP A 302 21.33 -18.08 12.31
C ASP A 302 21.86 -16.62 12.45
N TYR A 303 21.07 -15.64 11.99
CA TYR A 303 21.39 -14.20 12.06
C TYR A 303 20.17 -13.34 12.40
N PRO A 304 20.34 -12.19 13.09
CA PRO A 304 19.24 -11.33 13.49
C PRO A 304 18.50 -10.69 12.30
N ARG A 305 17.18 -10.60 12.41
CA ARG A 305 16.31 -9.94 11.43
C ARG A 305 15.78 -8.59 11.93
N VAL A 306 15.77 -7.59 11.06
CA VAL A 306 15.42 -6.19 11.39
C VAL A 306 14.06 -6.06 12.10
N GLY A 307 13.06 -6.85 11.69
CA GLY A 307 11.70 -6.82 12.23
C GLY A 307 11.48 -7.52 13.58
N CYS A 308 12.52 -8.08 14.20
CA CYS A 308 12.40 -8.99 15.35
C CYS A 308 13.37 -8.58 16.47
N GLY A 309 12.85 -8.07 17.59
CA GLY A 309 13.68 -7.72 18.74
C GLY A 309 12.96 -6.97 19.86
N THR A 310 13.52 -7.03 21.07
CA THR A 310 13.15 -6.21 22.24
C THR A 310 13.68 -4.76 22.14
N ALA A 311 14.62 -4.54 21.23
CA ALA A 311 15.17 -3.27 20.79
C ALA A 311 15.53 -3.39 19.29
N PRO A 312 15.79 -2.30 18.56
CA PRO A 312 16.22 -2.41 17.16
C PRO A 312 17.49 -3.27 17.01
N GLN A 313 17.50 -4.19 16.05
CA GLN A 313 18.72 -4.95 15.73
C GLN A 313 19.79 -4.05 15.09
N VAL A 314 19.36 -3.00 14.41
CA VAL A 314 20.22 -2.00 13.76
C VAL A 314 19.54 -0.63 13.85
N ILE A 315 20.31 0.41 14.15
CA ILE A 315 19.86 1.80 14.10
C ILE A 315 20.66 2.52 13.01
N VAL A 316 19.98 2.83 11.91
CA VAL A 316 20.51 3.70 10.85
C VAL A 316 20.06 5.13 11.15
N PRO A 317 20.97 6.09 11.36
CA PRO A 317 20.58 7.49 11.59
C PRO A 317 19.66 8.01 10.48
N GLY A 318 18.53 8.62 10.87
CA GLY A 318 17.50 9.11 9.94
C GLY A 318 16.40 8.10 9.59
N ILE A 319 16.51 6.83 10.03
CA ILE A 319 15.43 5.84 9.95
C ILE A 319 14.82 5.64 11.33
N ASP A 320 13.51 5.88 11.44
CA ASP A 320 12.78 5.66 12.68
C ASP A 320 12.64 4.18 12.98
N ASN A 321 12.74 3.81 14.26
CA ASN A 321 12.45 2.46 14.73
C ASN A 321 11.34 2.51 15.79
N VAL A 322 10.35 1.63 15.66
CA VAL A 322 9.20 1.50 16.56
C VAL A 322 9.10 0.04 17.02
N VAL A 323 9.41 -0.21 18.28
CA VAL A 323 9.21 -1.51 18.93
C VAL A 323 7.78 -1.61 19.46
N SER A 324 6.99 -2.50 18.89
CA SER A 324 5.63 -2.78 19.31
C SER A 324 5.58 -3.90 20.35
N ASN A 325 5.25 -3.53 21.58
CA ASN A 325 4.88 -4.46 22.66
C ASN A 325 3.35 -4.71 22.67
N LEU A 326 2.67 -4.38 21.58
CA LEU A 326 1.27 -4.70 21.26
C LEU A 326 1.27 -5.75 20.12
N PRO A 327 0.32 -6.70 20.01
CA PRO A 327 -0.76 -7.13 20.92
C PRO A 327 -0.27 -8.13 22.00
N ASP A 328 -1.12 -8.40 22.99
CA ASP A 328 -0.93 -9.50 23.94
C ASP A 328 -1.16 -10.89 23.34
N ASP A 329 -1.82 -10.97 22.18
CA ASP A 329 -2.14 -12.24 21.53
C ASP A 329 -0.96 -12.70 20.66
N PHE A 330 -0.25 -13.70 21.18
CA PHE A 330 0.85 -14.38 20.52
C PHE A 330 0.33 -15.57 19.69
N PRO A 331 0.82 -15.81 18.46
CA PRO A 331 1.79 -15.01 17.69
C PRO A 331 1.10 -14.05 16.69
N SER A 332 1.35 -12.73 16.78
CA SER A 332 0.91 -11.75 15.78
C SER A 332 2.09 -11.31 14.89
N HIS A 333 1.98 -11.59 13.59
CA HIS A 333 2.92 -11.14 12.54
C HIS A 333 2.35 -9.96 11.71
N ALA A 334 1.10 -9.56 11.99
CA ALA A 334 0.36 -8.53 11.26
C ALA A 334 -0.03 -7.33 12.14
N TYR A 335 0.60 -7.20 13.31
CA TYR A 335 0.36 -6.15 14.31
C TYR A 335 0.38 -4.72 13.75
N PHE A 336 1.19 -4.44 12.72
CA PHE A 336 1.27 -3.13 12.05
C PHE A 336 -0.07 -2.70 11.43
N ALA A 337 -0.90 -3.66 11.04
CA ALA A 337 -2.18 -3.45 10.38
C ALA A 337 -3.38 -3.85 11.27
N GLU A 338 -3.13 -4.35 12.49
CA GLU A 338 -4.15 -4.86 13.42
C GLU A 338 -4.24 -4.05 14.71
N THR A 339 -3.27 -3.21 15.00
CA THR A 339 -3.24 -2.40 16.23
C THR A 339 -3.52 -0.93 15.93
N LEU A 340 -4.50 -0.36 16.65
CA LEU A 340 -4.92 1.03 16.45
C LEU A 340 -3.76 2.03 16.59
N PRO A 341 -2.85 1.94 17.59
CA PRO A 341 -1.73 2.88 17.69
C PRO A 341 -0.83 2.90 16.45
N LEU A 342 -0.54 1.74 15.87
CA LEU A 342 0.30 1.67 14.67
C LEU A 342 -0.45 2.13 13.42
N LEU A 343 -1.72 1.77 13.26
CA LEU A 343 -2.55 2.29 12.16
C LEU A 343 -2.68 3.82 12.23
N THR A 344 -2.82 4.40 13.42
CA THR A 344 -2.86 5.86 13.60
C THR A 344 -1.52 6.50 13.27
N ASP A 345 -0.40 5.90 13.69
CA ASP A 345 0.95 6.38 13.34
C ASP A 345 1.14 6.35 11.81
N ILE A 346 0.83 5.23 11.16
CA ILE A 346 0.91 5.07 9.71
C ILE A 346 0.06 6.12 8.98
N LYS A 347 -1.19 6.34 9.41
CA LYS A 347 -2.06 7.37 8.83
C LYS A 347 -1.44 8.76 8.92
N ASN A 348 -0.94 9.15 10.09
CA ASN A 348 -0.36 10.47 10.28
C ASN A 348 0.96 10.64 9.51
N LEU A 349 1.79 9.60 9.45
CA LEU A 349 2.99 9.58 8.63
C LEU A 349 2.65 9.82 7.16
N MET A 350 1.68 9.10 6.60
CA MET A 350 1.28 9.25 5.18
C MET A 350 0.72 10.64 4.91
N LEU A 351 -0.19 11.13 5.76
CA LEU A 351 -0.93 12.36 5.50
C LEU A 351 -0.14 13.63 5.84
N ARG A 352 0.79 13.57 6.80
CA ARG A 352 1.44 14.75 7.37
C ARG A 352 2.96 14.67 7.43
N ASN A 353 3.56 13.55 7.00
CA ASN A 353 5.00 13.27 7.22
C ASN A 353 5.42 13.43 8.71
N THR A 354 4.46 13.25 9.63
CA THR A 354 4.63 13.47 11.06
C THR A 354 4.04 12.26 11.79
N PRO A 355 4.80 11.62 12.69
CA PRO A 355 4.30 10.46 13.44
C PRO A 355 3.20 10.84 14.44
N ALA A 356 2.33 9.89 14.77
CA ALA A 356 1.33 10.00 15.85
C ALA A 356 1.76 9.15 17.05
N ARG A 357 2.76 9.64 17.77
CA ARG A 357 3.44 8.93 18.87
C ARG A 357 3.31 9.69 20.19
N SER A 358 2.10 10.18 20.46
CA SER A 358 1.73 10.96 21.64
C SER A 358 0.99 10.14 22.68
N GLY A 359 1.06 10.56 23.95
CA GLY A 359 0.33 9.95 25.06
C GLY A 359 1.03 8.75 25.71
N ASP A 360 0.42 8.23 26.77
CA ASP A 360 1.07 7.34 27.75
C ASP A 360 1.48 5.96 27.19
N LYS A 361 0.95 5.58 26.02
CA LYS A 361 1.31 4.33 25.34
C LYS A 361 2.63 4.41 24.60
N TRP A 362 3.14 5.60 24.30
CA TRP A 362 4.35 5.82 23.53
C TRP A 362 5.49 6.29 24.42
N ARG A 363 6.68 5.74 24.22
CA ARG A 363 7.89 6.19 24.90
C ARG A 363 9.02 6.34 23.89
N TRP A 364 9.82 7.40 24.04
CA TRP A 364 11.07 7.58 23.32
C TRP A 364 12.22 7.39 24.28
N ALA A 365 13.10 6.43 23.99
CA ALA A 365 14.31 6.18 24.77
C ALA A 365 15.36 5.52 23.88
N ASN A 366 16.64 5.77 24.16
CA ASN A 366 17.76 5.06 23.51
C ASN A 366 17.75 5.12 21.97
N GLY A 367 17.21 6.19 21.37
CA GLY A 367 17.19 6.40 19.92
C GLY A 367 16.09 5.66 19.17
N TYR A 368 15.07 5.11 19.85
CA TYR A 368 13.90 4.50 19.22
C TYR A 368 12.61 4.71 20.02
N TRP A 369 11.48 4.47 19.36
CA TRP A 369 10.15 4.51 19.96
C TRP A 369 9.73 3.13 20.44
N THR A 370 9.03 3.07 21.57
CA THR A 370 8.26 1.90 21.99
C THR A 370 6.78 2.26 22.05
N VAL A 371 5.93 1.29 21.73
CA VAL A 371 4.48 1.40 21.91
C VAL A 371 3.94 0.22 22.72
N GLY A 372 3.08 0.51 23.70
CA GLY A 372 2.61 -0.45 24.69
C GLY A 372 3.39 -0.39 26.01
N GLY A 373 3.08 -1.31 26.92
CA GLY A 373 3.77 -1.43 28.20
C GLY A 373 5.15 -2.07 28.06
N ASP A 374 5.71 -2.50 29.19
CA ASP A 374 6.95 -3.27 29.19
C ASP A 374 6.73 -4.64 28.53
N ALA A 375 7.76 -5.17 27.88
CA ALA A 375 7.65 -6.45 27.19
C ALA A 375 7.40 -7.60 28.18
N ASN A 376 6.38 -8.42 27.92
CA ASN A 376 6.10 -9.64 28.66
C ASN A 376 7.17 -10.69 28.36
N SER A 377 8.10 -10.87 29.28
CA SER A 377 9.28 -11.73 29.13
C SER A 377 8.96 -13.19 28.76
N ALA A 378 7.78 -13.69 29.14
CA ALA A 378 7.32 -15.04 28.82
C ALA A 378 6.84 -15.21 27.37
N LYS A 379 6.48 -14.11 26.69
CA LYS A 379 6.01 -14.10 25.30
C LYS A 379 7.11 -13.69 24.31
N VAL A 380 8.26 -13.20 24.81
CA VAL A 380 9.37 -12.76 23.96
C VAL A 380 10.00 -13.96 23.24
N VAL A 381 9.85 -13.97 21.92
CA VAL A 381 10.51 -14.93 21.01
C VAL A 381 11.70 -14.31 20.29
N CYS A 382 11.75 -12.98 20.24
CA CYS A 382 12.77 -12.20 19.57
C CYS A 382 13.54 -11.33 20.58
N ARG A 383 14.80 -11.68 20.88
CA ARG A 383 15.65 -10.87 21.77
C ARG A 383 16.76 -10.17 21.00
N THR A 384 16.98 -8.91 21.32
CA THR A 384 18.10 -8.13 20.79
C THR A 384 19.29 -8.29 21.71
N ARG A 385 20.35 -8.96 21.22
CA ARG A 385 21.60 -9.14 21.99
C ARG A 385 22.46 -7.89 21.97
N ASN A 386 22.57 -7.28 20.79
CA ASN A 386 23.29 -6.04 20.55
C ASN A 386 22.63 -5.29 19.39
N THR A 387 22.56 -3.97 19.50
CA THR A 387 22.10 -3.10 18.43
C THR A 387 23.30 -2.63 17.62
N LEU A 388 23.29 -2.92 16.31
CA LEU A 388 24.31 -2.42 15.38
C LEU A 388 24.05 -0.94 15.08
N MET A 389 25.07 -0.10 15.22
CA MET A 389 25.04 1.29 14.81
C MET A 389 26.07 1.47 13.68
N PRO A 390 25.66 1.49 12.40
CA PRO A 390 26.59 1.69 11.30
C PRO A 390 27.27 3.06 11.44
N ALA A 391 28.59 3.12 11.19
CA ALA A 391 29.31 4.38 11.17
C ALA A 391 28.66 5.35 10.18
N ALA A 392 28.52 6.62 10.57
CA ALA A 392 28.13 7.68 9.63
C ALA A 392 29.17 7.72 8.50
N ARG A 393 28.76 7.41 7.28
CA ARG A 393 29.61 7.48 6.08
C ARG A 393 29.45 8.81 5.39
#